data_AF-A0A7K7Q0F1-F1
#
_entry.id   AF-A0A7K7Q0F1-F1
#
_cell.length_a   1.000
_cell.length_b   1.000
_cell.length_c   1.000
_cell.angle_alpha   90.00
_cell.angle_beta   90.00
_cell.angle_gamma   90.00
#
_symmetry.space_group_name_H-M   'P 1'
#
loop_
_entity.id
_entity.type
_entity.pdbx_description
1 polymer ?
#
loop_
_entity_poly.entity_id
_entity_poly.type
_entity_poly.pdbx_seq_one_letter_code
_entity_poly.pdbx_strand_id
1 'polypeptide(L)'
;DLDSAIIKKQSLEMEIRNLQEKLTVNQKALDTSKQDLHNLKKSSKELDASLKNSREEARTAQSSLEAFKEEVATLLSCGSAIVKPSEKTILERIQEINYKEENKEIMVSQLETKLAKLTKALENQTRLYHEALERSRKAEKCSENFHDQLKHLEEELLTGDLMQDGWKLEKQKYLKFLEQLNEKMKLDSLAAEVGFDMTMDVILARVEQLVKLEGDAVVESKTAAYSLRRKLKAQKEKLESKELHMNLMRQKITQLEEEKQVRAALAVERDEANLTVRKLHKMIERLQKQLDLARETNTDLKAKLSETSELKIKSLEQNRTIEELSKSQDKLEKMKEKAEKQLKSAKSELLLKERKATEDKEKNKNMLEAVTREMKVLKTTLAELAKREKQLADFREVVSRMLGLDTASLALPDYEIITRLDRLIHSHHHHFFPCVCLKDVARTPEEQQRNIQPLH
;
A
#
# COMPACT_ATOMS: atom_id res chain seq x y z
N ASP A 1 263.85 56.20 90.11
CA ASP A 1 262.87 55.12 89.86
C ASP A 1 261.48 55.75 89.86
N LEU A 2 260.76 55.95 88.75
CA LEU A 2 260.53 55.21 87.50
C LEU A 2 259.28 54.30 87.55
N ASP A 3 259.17 53.35 88.48
CA ASP A 3 258.01 52.44 88.54
C ASP A 3 256.66 53.14 88.82
N SER A 4 256.67 54.22 89.61
CA SER A 4 255.49 55.03 89.93
C SER A 4 254.78 55.63 88.69
N ALA A 5 255.50 55.79 87.58
CA ALA A 5 254.94 56.30 86.33
C ALA A 5 254.12 55.24 85.55
N ILE A 6 254.51 53.96 85.64
CA ILE A 6 253.91 52.88 84.83
C ILE A 6 252.50 52.57 85.33
N ILE A 7 252.30 52.48 86.64
CA ILE A 7 251.00 52.17 87.27
C ILE A 7 249.95 53.23 86.91
N LYS A 8 250.31 54.52 86.95
CA LYS A 8 249.40 55.63 86.55
C LYS A 8 249.02 55.61 85.07
N LYS A 9 249.92 55.17 84.19
CA LYS A 9 249.59 54.98 82.77
C LYS A 9 248.55 53.86 82.59
N GLN A 10 248.75 52.73 83.26
CA GLN A 10 247.85 51.58 83.17
C GLN A 10 246.43 51.87 83.70
N SER A 11 246.28 52.66 84.77
CA SER A 11 244.95 53.05 85.27
C SER A 11 244.18 53.93 84.27
N LEU A 12 244.85 54.91 83.65
CA LEU A 12 244.22 55.77 82.64
C LEU A 12 243.83 55.00 81.36
N GLU A 13 244.64 54.05 80.92
CA GLU A 13 244.28 53.16 79.80
C GLU A 13 243.11 52.22 80.13
N MET A 14 242.91 51.85 81.40
CA MET A 14 241.72 51.10 81.83
C MET A 14 240.47 51.99 81.88
N GLU A 15 240.61 53.24 82.32
CA GLU A 15 239.52 54.22 82.39
C GLU A 15 239.04 54.66 81.00
N ILE A 16 239.95 54.88 80.04
CA ILE A 16 239.61 55.17 78.64
C ILE A 16 238.79 54.03 78.01
N ARG A 17 239.15 52.76 78.27
CA ARG A 17 238.38 51.59 77.79
C ARG A 17 236.98 51.55 78.40
N ASN A 18 236.84 51.80 79.69
CA ASN A 18 235.54 51.86 80.39
C ASN A 18 234.64 52.98 79.83
N LEU A 19 235.21 54.14 79.49
CA LEU A 19 234.49 55.24 78.84
C LEU A 19 234.08 54.91 77.40
N GLN A 20 234.94 54.25 76.61
CA GLN A 20 234.60 53.77 75.26
C GLN A 20 233.49 52.72 75.30
N GLU A 21 233.54 51.77 76.23
CA GLU A 21 232.50 50.76 76.43
C GLU A 21 231.16 51.42 76.79
N LYS A 22 231.14 52.32 77.78
CA LYS A 22 229.96 53.13 78.13
C LYS A 22 229.42 53.96 76.98
N LEU A 23 230.28 54.49 76.10
CA LEU A 23 229.84 55.21 74.90
C LEU A 23 229.12 54.27 73.92
N THR A 24 229.67 53.07 73.66
CA THR A 24 229.01 52.10 72.76
C THR A 24 227.71 51.54 73.32
N VAL A 25 227.60 51.37 74.64
CA VAL A 25 226.36 50.97 75.33
C VAL A 25 225.30 52.08 75.22
N ASN A 26 225.66 53.34 75.47
CA ASN A 26 224.73 54.46 75.31
C ASN A 26 224.32 54.68 73.85
N GLN A 27 225.23 54.50 72.88
CA GLN A 27 224.89 54.59 71.47
C GLN A 27 223.87 53.53 71.07
N LYS A 28 224.06 52.26 71.48
CA LYS A 28 223.07 51.19 71.28
C LYS A 28 221.72 51.54 71.93
N ALA A 29 221.72 51.96 73.20
CA ALA A 29 220.49 52.33 73.90
C ALA A 29 219.75 53.50 73.23
N LEU A 30 220.47 54.51 72.73
CA LEU A 30 219.93 55.62 71.98
C LEU A 30 219.30 55.18 70.65
N ASP A 31 219.95 54.27 69.93
CA ASP A 31 219.44 53.78 68.64
C ASP A 31 218.26 52.79 68.81
N THR A 32 218.24 51.99 69.88
CA THR A 32 217.04 51.24 70.30
C THR A 32 215.89 52.20 70.64
N SER A 33 216.14 53.25 71.44
CA SER A 33 215.14 54.25 71.81
C SER A 33 214.56 55.01 70.59
N LYS A 34 215.39 55.30 69.57
CA LYS A 34 214.91 55.84 68.29
C LYS A 34 214.00 54.86 67.55
N GLN A 35 214.34 53.57 67.54
CA GLN A 35 213.53 52.53 66.90
C GLN A 35 212.19 52.36 67.60
N ASP A 36 212.16 52.35 68.93
CA ASP A 36 210.95 52.28 69.73
C ASP A 36 210.08 53.54 69.57
N LEU A 37 210.68 54.72 69.55
CA LEU A 37 209.98 55.98 69.25
C LEU A 37 209.37 55.96 67.84
N HIS A 38 210.07 55.41 66.85
CA HIS A 38 209.55 55.24 65.49
C HIS A 38 208.38 54.26 65.46
N ASN A 39 208.49 53.12 66.14
CA ASN A 39 207.44 52.10 66.23
C ASN A 39 206.18 52.65 66.94
N LEU A 40 206.35 53.36 68.06
CA LEU A 40 205.26 54.01 68.80
C LEU A 40 204.59 55.13 67.97
N LYS A 41 205.38 55.88 67.19
CA LYS A 41 204.89 56.92 66.27
C LYS A 41 204.26 56.35 65.00
N LYS A 42 204.47 55.06 64.69
CA LYS A 42 203.72 54.31 63.69
C LYS A 42 202.39 53.81 64.26
N SER A 43 202.41 53.09 65.39
CA SER A 43 201.19 52.53 65.99
C SER A 43 200.19 53.62 66.41
N SER A 44 200.67 54.77 66.92
CA SER A 44 199.84 55.96 67.17
C SER A 44 199.07 56.41 65.92
N LYS A 45 199.70 56.45 64.74
CA LYS A 45 199.04 56.83 63.48
C LYS A 45 198.03 55.79 63.00
N GLU A 46 198.34 54.51 63.19
CA GLU A 46 197.44 53.40 62.82
C GLU A 46 196.20 53.37 63.72
N LEU A 47 196.37 53.71 65.01
CA LEU A 47 195.27 53.81 65.98
C LEU A 47 194.43 55.08 65.76
N ASP A 48 195.05 56.24 65.46
CA ASP A 48 194.34 57.45 65.02
C ASP A 48 193.53 57.21 63.74
N ALA A 49 194.10 56.50 62.76
CA ALA A 49 193.39 56.14 61.53
C ALA A 49 192.20 55.21 61.80
N SER A 50 192.38 54.22 62.69
CA SER A 50 191.32 53.29 63.07
C SER A 50 190.18 53.99 63.83
N LEU A 51 190.52 54.91 64.75
CA LEU A 51 189.55 55.74 65.48
C LEU A 51 188.83 56.71 64.55
N LYS A 52 189.53 57.28 63.55
CA LYS A 52 188.91 58.11 62.52
C LYS A 52 187.92 57.32 61.66
N ASN A 53 188.28 56.11 61.23
CA ASN A 53 187.41 55.23 60.43
C ASN A 53 186.17 54.83 61.22
N SER A 54 186.32 54.32 62.44
CA SER A 54 185.19 53.98 63.33
C SER A 54 184.28 55.19 63.60
N ARG A 55 184.85 56.41 63.71
CA ARG A 55 184.08 57.66 63.83
C ARG A 55 183.44 58.13 62.52
N GLU A 56 183.87 57.65 61.36
CA GLU A 56 183.19 57.82 60.07
C GLU A 56 182.04 56.82 59.94
N GLU A 57 182.28 55.55 60.24
CA GLU A 57 181.29 54.46 60.28
C GLU A 57 180.13 54.77 61.24
N ALA A 58 180.42 55.26 62.45
CA ALA A 58 179.40 55.71 63.39
C ALA A 58 178.58 56.90 62.86
N ARG A 59 179.18 57.77 62.04
CA ARG A 59 178.46 58.90 61.41
C ARG A 59 177.64 58.45 60.20
N THR A 60 178.12 57.53 59.37
CA THR A 60 177.32 56.99 58.26
C THR A 60 176.16 56.16 58.78
N ALA A 61 176.37 55.35 59.82
CA ALA A 61 175.31 54.63 60.52
C ALA A 61 174.25 55.58 61.12
N GLN A 62 174.66 56.63 61.85
CA GLN A 62 173.73 57.63 62.37
C GLN A 62 172.95 58.35 61.26
N SER A 63 173.63 58.76 60.17
CA SER A 63 172.98 59.41 59.03
C SER A 63 171.96 58.48 58.36
N SER A 64 172.26 57.18 58.22
CA SER A 64 171.29 56.20 57.69
C SER A 64 170.11 55.97 58.63
N LEU A 65 170.32 56.03 59.95
CA LEU A 65 169.25 55.90 60.94
C LEU A 65 168.31 57.11 60.93
N GLU A 66 168.82 58.33 60.81
CA GLU A 66 167.95 59.51 60.65
C GLU A 66 167.21 59.51 59.31
N ALA A 67 167.89 59.16 58.21
CA ALA A 67 167.24 59.04 56.90
C ALA A 67 166.12 57.98 56.90
N PHE A 68 166.33 56.83 57.55
CA PHE A 68 165.30 55.80 57.71
C PHE A 68 164.11 56.27 58.56
N LYS A 69 164.35 57.03 59.65
CA LYS A 69 163.25 57.66 60.42
C LYS A 69 162.47 58.66 59.58
N GLU A 70 163.13 59.39 58.67
CA GLU A 70 162.49 60.37 57.79
C GLU A 70 161.66 59.72 56.68
N GLU A 71 162.14 58.63 56.09
CA GLU A 71 161.37 57.78 55.17
C GLU A 71 160.14 57.16 55.87
N VAL A 72 160.32 56.55 57.03
CA VAL A 72 159.20 55.96 57.80
C VAL A 72 158.21 57.03 58.27
N ALA A 73 158.67 58.21 58.70
CA ALA A 73 157.79 59.31 59.11
C ALA A 73 157.00 59.89 57.91
N THR A 74 157.61 60.00 56.73
CA THR A 74 156.89 60.46 55.53
C THR A 74 155.86 59.43 55.05
N LEU A 75 156.18 58.13 55.08
CA LEU A 75 155.22 57.06 54.73
C LEU A 75 154.02 56.98 55.71
N LEU A 76 154.23 57.20 57.00
CA LEU A 76 153.16 57.23 58.02
C LEU A 76 152.38 58.56 58.07
N SER A 77 152.89 59.59 57.39
CA SER A 77 152.22 60.88 57.23
C SER A 77 151.20 60.81 56.10
N CYS A 78 149.93 60.70 56.47
CA CYS A 78 148.80 60.85 55.55
C CYS A 78 148.10 62.20 55.80
N GLY A 79 147.30 62.69 54.86
CA GLY A 79 146.76 64.08 54.86
C GLY A 79 145.92 64.55 56.06
N SER A 80 145.77 63.75 57.12
CA SER A 80 145.16 64.10 58.41
C SER A 80 146.14 64.20 59.59
N ALA A 81 147.39 63.75 59.46
CA ALA A 81 148.42 63.90 60.50
C ALA A 81 149.85 63.83 59.93
N ILE A 82 150.72 64.74 60.40
CA ILE A 82 152.15 64.78 60.04
C ILE A 82 152.96 64.14 61.16
N VAL A 83 153.77 63.14 60.82
CA VAL A 83 154.66 62.43 61.74
C VAL A 83 156.05 63.06 61.70
N LYS A 84 156.69 63.21 62.86
CA LYS A 84 158.09 63.66 62.93
C LYS A 84 159.04 62.46 62.80
N PRO A 85 160.27 62.64 62.28
CA PRO A 85 161.31 61.60 62.24
C PRO A 85 161.89 61.30 63.63
N SER A 86 161.04 60.84 64.55
CA SER A 86 161.42 60.35 65.88
C SER A 86 160.75 59.02 66.13
N GLU A 87 161.49 58.09 66.72
CA GLU A 87 161.04 56.74 67.04
C GLU A 87 159.72 56.75 67.83
N LYS A 88 159.62 57.61 68.84
CA LYS A 88 158.40 57.77 69.65
C LYS A 88 157.19 58.17 68.81
N THR A 89 157.27 59.22 67.98
CA THR A 89 156.13 59.69 67.18
C THR A 89 155.76 58.71 66.06
N ILE A 90 156.73 57.94 65.56
CA ILE A 90 156.52 56.85 64.61
C ILE A 90 155.72 55.72 65.28
N LEU A 91 156.13 55.27 66.47
CA LEU A 91 155.43 54.23 67.24
C LEU A 91 154.01 54.66 67.67
N GLU A 92 153.84 55.88 68.17
CA GLU A 92 152.53 56.44 68.53
C GLU A 92 151.57 56.45 67.33
N ARG A 93 152.07 56.81 66.14
CA ARG A 93 151.25 56.78 64.91
C ARG A 93 150.92 55.36 64.45
N ILE A 94 151.84 54.41 64.53
CA ILE A 94 151.57 53.01 64.19
C ILE A 94 150.48 52.45 65.13
N GLN A 95 150.57 52.73 66.44
CA GLN A 95 149.54 52.33 67.40
C GLN A 95 148.18 52.98 67.10
N GLU A 96 148.15 54.28 66.75
CA GLU A 96 146.93 54.99 66.35
C GLU A 96 146.28 54.38 65.09
N ILE A 97 147.09 54.01 64.09
CA ILE A 97 146.61 53.37 62.85
C ILE A 97 146.04 51.99 63.16
N ASN A 98 146.77 51.16 63.92
CA ASN A 98 146.33 49.80 64.27
C ASN A 98 145.01 49.83 65.06
N TYR A 99 144.90 50.71 66.06
CA TYR A 99 143.65 50.88 66.84
C TYR A 99 142.48 51.36 65.96
N LYS A 100 142.74 52.20 64.95
CA LYS A 100 141.70 52.61 63.99
C LYS A 100 141.29 51.47 63.05
N GLU A 101 142.21 50.58 62.68
CA GLU A 101 141.91 49.42 61.84
C GLU A 101 141.10 48.38 62.61
N GLU A 102 141.50 48.05 63.84
CA GLU A 102 140.75 47.16 64.75
C GLU A 102 139.31 47.68 64.97
N ASN A 103 139.13 48.98 65.19
CA ASN A 103 137.80 49.60 65.28
C ASN A 103 137.00 49.52 63.96
N LYS A 104 137.65 49.62 62.79
CA LYS A 104 136.97 49.39 61.50
C LYS A 104 136.57 47.93 61.35
N GLU A 105 137.45 46.99 61.67
CA GLU A 105 137.20 45.55 61.57
C GLU A 105 136.01 45.14 62.46
N ILE A 106 135.92 45.69 63.68
CA ILE A 106 134.76 45.57 64.56
C ILE A 106 133.49 46.17 63.91
N MET A 107 133.56 47.36 63.30
CA MET A 107 132.41 47.97 62.63
C MET A 107 131.97 47.23 61.36
N VAL A 108 132.90 46.71 60.56
CA VAL A 108 132.64 45.86 59.39
C VAL A 108 131.95 44.57 59.85
N SER A 109 132.50 43.88 60.85
CA SER A 109 131.88 42.70 61.47
C SER A 109 130.44 42.98 61.97
N GLN A 110 130.20 44.16 62.55
CA GLN A 110 128.85 44.58 62.96
C GLN A 110 127.92 44.88 61.78
N LEU A 111 128.43 45.38 60.65
CA LEU A 111 127.64 45.64 59.44
C LEU A 111 127.35 44.33 58.68
N GLU A 112 128.32 43.42 58.59
CA GLU A 112 128.15 42.09 58.01
C GLU A 112 127.14 41.26 58.79
N THR A 113 127.21 41.24 60.12
CA THR A 113 126.19 40.55 60.95
C THR A 113 124.81 41.21 60.88
N LYS A 114 124.70 42.50 60.55
CA LYS A 114 123.42 43.17 60.25
C LYS A 114 122.91 42.80 58.85
N LEU A 115 123.78 42.81 57.83
CA LEU A 115 123.46 42.38 56.46
C LEU A 115 122.99 40.92 56.45
N ALA A 116 123.72 39.99 57.07
CA ALA A 116 123.34 38.59 57.15
C ALA A 116 121.96 38.38 57.82
N LYS A 117 121.62 39.18 58.85
CA LYS A 117 120.29 39.18 59.47
C LYS A 117 119.20 39.71 58.53
N LEU A 118 119.48 40.79 57.79
CA LEU A 118 118.53 41.39 56.84
C LEU A 118 118.31 40.50 55.61
N THR A 119 119.36 39.93 55.02
CA THR A 119 119.26 38.96 53.92
C THR A 119 118.44 37.75 54.35
N LYS A 120 118.74 37.16 55.51
CA LYS A 120 117.97 36.03 56.06
C LYS A 120 116.51 36.40 56.37
N ALA A 121 116.22 37.64 56.76
CA ALA A 121 114.84 38.11 56.93
C ALA A 121 114.12 38.25 55.58
N LEU A 122 114.79 38.80 54.56
CA LEU A 122 114.24 38.96 53.21
C LEU A 122 113.99 37.61 52.53
N GLU A 123 114.90 36.65 52.66
CA GLU A 123 114.72 35.26 52.20
C GLU A 123 113.50 34.61 52.83
N ASN A 124 113.34 34.73 54.16
CA ASN A 124 112.18 34.20 54.86
C ASN A 124 110.87 34.89 54.43
N GLN A 125 110.87 36.21 54.28
CA GLN A 125 109.70 36.95 53.81
C GLN A 125 109.31 36.57 52.37
N THR A 126 110.30 36.40 51.49
CA THR A 126 110.10 35.97 50.09
C THR A 126 109.53 34.55 50.02
N ARG A 127 110.04 33.62 50.85
CA ARG A 127 109.51 32.27 51.01
C ARG A 127 108.06 32.30 51.50
N LEU A 128 107.77 33.03 52.58
CA LEU A 128 106.42 33.14 53.14
C LEU A 128 105.42 33.74 52.14
N TYR A 129 105.83 34.74 51.36
CA TYR A 129 105.03 35.29 50.27
C TYR A 129 104.73 34.25 49.19
N HIS A 130 105.72 33.48 48.76
CA HIS A 130 105.53 32.44 47.75
C HIS A 130 104.64 31.29 48.26
N GLU A 131 104.80 30.87 49.52
CA GLU A 131 103.91 29.90 50.15
C GLU A 131 102.47 30.45 50.29
N ALA A 132 102.29 31.74 50.57
CA ALA A 132 100.97 32.38 50.65
C ALA A 132 100.29 32.46 49.27
N LEU A 133 101.04 32.82 48.23
CA LEU A 133 100.58 32.82 46.84
C LEU A 133 100.13 31.41 46.39
N GLU A 134 100.90 30.38 46.74
CA GLU A 134 100.55 28.98 46.44
C GLU A 134 99.36 28.46 47.25
N ARG A 135 99.16 28.93 48.49
CA ARG A 135 97.90 28.66 49.23
C ARG A 135 96.72 29.36 48.57
N SER A 136 96.88 30.61 48.12
CA SER A 136 95.84 31.38 47.44
C SER A 136 95.38 30.69 46.15
N ARG A 137 96.32 30.32 45.27
CA ARG A 137 96.02 29.59 44.01
C ARG A 137 95.30 28.26 44.24
N LYS A 138 95.64 27.55 45.31
CA LYS A 138 94.97 26.28 45.69
C LYS A 138 93.56 26.53 46.21
N ALA A 139 93.36 27.56 47.03
CA ALA A 139 92.03 27.95 47.51
C ALA A 139 91.13 28.45 46.36
N GLU A 140 91.67 29.25 45.45
CA GLU A 140 91.02 29.75 44.24
C GLU A 140 90.55 28.60 43.35
N LYS A 141 91.44 27.65 43.00
CA LYS A 141 91.06 26.46 42.23
C LYS A 141 90.08 25.53 42.94
N CYS A 142 90.14 25.42 44.27
CA CYS A 142 89.10 24.71 45.03
C CYS A 142 87.75 25.45 44.95
N SER A 143 87.75 26.78 45.02
CA SER A 143 86.53 27.59 44.90
C SER A 143 85.90 27.52 43.51
N GLU A 144 86.72 27.47 42.44
CA GLU A 144 86.30 27.24 41.06
C GLU A 144 85.62 25.87 40.93
N ASN A 145 86.29 24.79 41.35
CA ASN A 145 85.71 23.44 41.37
C ASN A 145 84.38 23.35 42.15
N PHE A 146 84.28 24.01 43.31
CA PHE A 146 83.04 24.02 44.11
C PHE A 146 81.93 24.86 43.47
N HIS A 147 82.27 25.94 42.74
CA HIS A 147 81.29 26.74 41.99
C HIS A 147 80.71 25.94 40.82
N ASP A 148 81.55 25.25 40.05
CA ASP A 148 81.11 24.37 38.97
C ASP A 148 80.21 23.22 39.49
N GLN A 149 80.58 22.62 40.64
CA GLN A 149 79.77 21.58 41.28
C GLN A 149 78.41 22.12 41.77
N LEU A 150 78.37 23.30 42.40
CA LEU A 150 77.12 23.94 42.81
C LEU A 150 76.23 24.22 41.58
N LYS A 151 76.79 24.80 40.53
CA LYS A 151 76.07 25.12 39.29
C LYS A 151 75.50 23.87 38.61
N HIS A 152 76.25 22.76 38.59
CA HIS A 152 75.75 21.47 38.10
C HIS A 152 74.57 20.95 38.93
N LEU A 153 74.68 21.01 40.26
CA LEU A 153 73.61 20.58 41.17
C LEU A 153 72.36 21.48 41.09
N GLU A 154 72.53 22.78 40.84
CA GLU A 154 71.44 23.73 40.57
C GLU A 154 70.73 23.41 39.23
N GLU A 155 71.48 23.07 38.17
CA GLU A 155 70.94 22.65 36.88
C GLU A 155 70.22 21.28 36.95
N GLU A 156 70.76 20.32 37.71
CA GLU A 156 70.10 19.04 37.99
C GLU A 156 68.83 19.22 38.82
N LEU A 157 68.84 20.06 39.86
CA LEU A 157 67.67 20.37 40.68
C LEU A 157 66.56 21.03 39.86
N LEU A 158 66.90 22.05 39.07
CA LEU A 158 65.95 22.72 38.18
C LEU A 158 65.34 21.75 37.16
N THR A 159 66.16 20.85 36.61
CA THR A 159 65.68 19.78 35.71
C THR A 159 64.75 18.80 36.44
N GLY A 160 65.07 18.45 37.69
CA GLY A 160 64.23 17.63 38.55
C GLY A 160 62.87 18.25 38.85
N ASP A 161 62.81 19.54 39.18
CA ASP A 161 61.57 20.28 39.44
C ASP A 161 60.70 20.39 38.19
N LEU A 162 61.29 20.73 37.03
CA LEU A 162 60.60 20.77 35.74
C LEU A 162 60.00 19.40 35.36
N MET A 163 60.73 18.30 35.61
CA MET A 163 60.20 16.95 35.43
C MET A 163 59.08 16.65 36.43
N GLN A 164 59.23 17.04 37.70
CA GLN A 164 58.21 16.82 38.73
C GLN A 164 56.90 17.54 38.40
N ASP A 165 56.96 18.78 37.90
CA ASP A 165 55.78 19.52 37.43
C ASP A 165 55.15 18.91 36.17
N GLY A 166 55.96 18.38 35.25
CA GLY A 166 55.49 17.55 34.14
C GLY A 166 54.68 16.34 34.61
N TRP A 167 55.21 15.59 35.59
CA TRP A 167 54.51 14.44 36.19
C TRP A 167 53.24 14.85 36.96
N LYS A 168 53.24 15.98 37.69
CA LYS A 168 52.03 16.53 38.35
C LYS A 168 50.95 16.85 37.32
N LEU A 169 51.32 17.51 36.22
CA LEU A 169 50.41 17.89 35.15
C LEU A 169 49.81 16.66 34.45
N GLU A 170 50.62 15.65 34.12
CA GLU A 170 50.13 14.42 33.49
C GLU A 170 49.22 13.61 34.44
N LYS A 171 49.59 13.51 35.72
CA LYS A 171 48.70 12.95 36.76
C LYS A 171 47.37 13.68 36.83
N GLN A 172 47.35 15.02 36.70
CA GLN A 172 46.10 15.79 36.70
C GLN A 172 45.25 15.54 35.45
N LYS A 173 45.84 15.33 34.27
CA LYS A 173 45.11 14.92 33.06
C LYS A 173 44.48 13.53 33.24
N TYR A 174 45.25 12.58 33.76
CA TYR A 174 44.81 11.20 34.00
C TYR A 174 43.66 11.12 35.02
N LEU A 175 43.77 11.88 36.13
CA LEU A 175 42.68 12.06 37.10
C LEU A 175 41.39 12.55 36.41
N LYS A 176 41.46 13.65 35.65
CA LYS A 176 40.30 14.22 34.93
C LYS A 176 39.71 13.27 33.88
N PHE A 177 40.54 12.46 33.24
CA PHE A 177 40.07 11.43 32.31
C PHE A 177 39.29 10.33 33.04
N LEU A 178 39.77 9.86 34.18
CA LEU A 178 39.05 8.88 35.00
C LEU A 178 37.76 9.44 35.60
N GLU A 179 37.75 10.71 36.07
CA GLU A 179 36.54 11.41 36.49
C GLU A 179 35.46 11.42 35.38
N GLN A 180 35.84 11.79 34.16
CA GLN A 180 34.94 11.79 32.99
C GLN A 180 34.45 10.38 32.65
N LEU A 181 35.32 9.38 32.70
CA LEU A 181 34.96 7.99 32.40
C LEU A 181 34.00 7.44 33.47
N ASN A 182 34.21 7.81 34.73
CA ASN A 182 33.37 7.44 35.86
C ASN A 182 31.94 8.02 35.74
N GLU A 183 31.82 9.30 35.41
CA GLU A 183 30.54 10.00 35.14
C GLU A 183 29.78 9.30 34.00
N LYS A 184 30.46 9.00 32.89
CA LYS A 184 29.85 8.35 31.72
C LYS A 184 29.42 6.91 32.00
N MET A 185 30.12 6.20 32.88
CA MET A 185 29.75 4.85 33.35
C MET A 185 28.68 4.85 34.46
N LYS A 186 28.37 6.03 35.02
CA LYS A 186 27.48 6.29 36.18
C LYS A 186 27.95 5.60 37.46
N LEU A 187 29.21 5.82 37.80
CA LEU A 187 29.91 5.21 38.94
C LEU A 187 30.20 6.20 40.07
N ASP A 188 29.58 7.39 40.06
CA ASP A 188 29.99 8.54 40.87
C ASP A 188 29.81 8.34 42.38
N SER A 189 28.80 7.57 42.79
CA SER A 189 28.66 7.14 44.18
C SER A 189 29.72 6.10 44.59
N LEU A 190 30.17 5.26 43.66
CA LEU A 190 31.08 4.14 43.96
C LEU A 190 32.54 4.59 43.98
N ALA A 191 32.95 5.50 43.09
CA ALA A 191 34.30 6.09 43.14
C ALA A 191 34.57 6.88 44.44
N ALA A 192 33.53 7.45 45.04
CA ALA A 192 33.61 8.09 46.36
C ALA A 192 33.82 7.09 47.52
N GLU A 193 33.49 5.81 47.33
CA GLU A 193 33.57 4.76 48.36
C GLU A 193 34.83 3.89 48.24
N VAL A 194 35.20 3.47 47.02
CA VAL A 194 36.31 2.52 46.81
C VAL A 194 37.68 3.20 46.64
N GLY A 195 37.70 4.51 46.35
CA GLY A 195 38.92 5.30 46.24
C GLY A 195 39.69 5.13 44.91
N PHE A 196 40.58 6.08 44.63
CA PHE A 196 41.18 6.25 43.30
C PHE A 196 41.91 5.02 42.77
N ASP A 197 42.69 4.33 43.63
CA ASP A 197 43.52 3.19 43.22
C ASP A 197 42.69 2.01 42.69
N MET A 198 41.42 1.90 43.11
CA MET A 198 40.48 0.86 42.69
C MET A 198 39.48 1.35 41.63
N THR A 199 39.39 2.67 41.37
CA THR A 199 38.45 3.25 40.39
C THR A 199 38.65 2.66 38.99
N MET A 200 39.88 2.32 38.61
CA MET A 200 40.18 1.65 37.33
C MET A 200 39.54 0.26 37.23
N ASP A 201 39.67 -0.57 38.28
CA ASP A 201 39.09 -1.92 38.29
C ASP A 201 37.56 -1.90 38.35
N VAL A 202 36.99 -0.93 39.08
CA VAL A 202 35.54 -0.67 39.10
C VAL A 202 35.02 -0.29 37.70
N ILE A 203 35.74 0.58 36.99
CA ILE A 203 35.43 0.96 35.60
C ILE A 203 35.54 -0.26 34.66
N LEU A 204 36.58 -1.09 34.78
CA LEU A 204 36.77 -2.30 33.97
C LEU A 204 35.63 -3.31 34.19
N ALA A 205 35.29 -3.61 35.44
CA ALA A 205 34.17 -4.48 35.79
C ALA A 205 32.82 -3.95 35.27
N ARG A 206 32.63 -2.63 35.28
CA ARG A 206 31.45 -1.95 34.72
C ARG A 206 31.39 -2.03 33.19
N VAL A 207 32.52 -1.88 32.50
CA VAL A 207 32.61 -2.09 31.05
C VAL A 207 32.27 -3.52 30.68
N GLU A 208 32.83 -4.51 31.38
CA GLU A 208 32.47 -5.92 31.18
C GLU A 208 30.97 -6.20 31.40
N GLN A 209 30.38 -5.60 32.43
CA GLN A 209 28.95 -5.73 32.71
C GLN A 209 28.10 -5.16 31.56
N LEU A 210 28.44 -3.98 31.06
CA LEU A 210 27.73 -3.35 29.94
C LEU A 210 27.86 -4.16 28.64
N VAL A 211 29.04 -4.71 28.36
CA VAL A 211 29.27 -5.62 27.21
C VAL A 211 28.42 -6.89 27.30
N LYS A 212 28.29 -7.48 28.50
CA LYS A 212 27.42 -8.65 28.73
C LYS A 212 25.94 -8.30 28.50
N LEU A 213 25.46 -7.20 29.10
CA LEU A 213 24.08 -6.74 28.96
C LEU A 213 23.68 -6.41 27.50
N GLU A 214 24.56 -5.77 26.73
CA GLU A 214 24.33 -5.50 25.31
C GLU A 214 24.31 -6.80 24.50
N GLY A 215 25.20 -7.75 24.81
CA GLY A 215 25.23 -9.08 24.20
C GLY A 215 23.91 -9.84 24.41
N ASP A 216 23.40 -9.85 25.64
CA ASP A 216 22.13 -10.48 25.99
C ASP A 216 20.95 -9.80 25.27
N ALA A 217 20.89 -8.46 25.26
CA ALA A 217 19.85 -7.70 24.55
C ALA A 217 19.86 -7.96 23.02
N VAL A 218 21.04 -8.10 22.41
CA VAL A 218 21.19 -8.49 21.00
C VAL A 218 20.70 -9.92 20.75
N VAL A 219 20.95 -10.86 21.67
CA VAL A 219 20.41 -12.23 21.59
C VAL A 219 18.89 -12.23 21.73
N GLU A 220 18.32 -11.53 22.71
CA GLU A 220 16.87 -11.39 22.87
C GLU A 220 16.22 -10.81 21.61
N SER A 221 16.72 -9.68 21.11
CA SER A 221 16.27 -9.04 19.87
C SER A 221 16.30 -9.99 18.67
N LYS A 222 17.38 -10.78 18.52
CA LYS A 222 17.52 -11.81 17.48
C LYS A 222 16.48 -12.93 17.62
N THR A 223 16.18 -13.40 18.83
CA THR A 223 15.11 -14.41 19.04
C THR A 223 13.71 -13.83 18.80
N ALA A 224 13.45 -12.59 19.21
CA ALA A 224 12.20 -11.89 18.98
C ALA A 224 11.95 -11.71 17.47
N ALA A 225 12.94 -11.22 16.73
CA ALA A 225 12.90 -11.10 15.26
C ALA A 225 12.66 -12.45 14.57
N TYR A 226 13.31 -13.54 15.03
CA TYR A 226 13.05 -14.88 14.51
C TYR A 226 11.63 -15.38 14.82
N SER A 227 11.08 -15.04 16.00
CA SER A 227 9.67 -15.34 16.33
C SER A 227 8.69 -14.59 15.42
N LEU A 228 8.96 -13.30 15.15
CA LEU A 228 8.16 -12.46 14.27
C LEU A 228 8.23 -12.95 12.81
N ARG A 229 9.42 -13.34 12.33
CA ARG A 229 9.60 -13.93 11.00
C ARG A 229 8.81 -15.24 10.83
N ARG A 230 8.74 -16.09 11.86
CA ARG A 230 7.89 -17.29 11.87
C ARG A 230 6.39 -16.94 11.85
N LYS A 231 5.95 -16.01 12.70
CA LYS A 231 4.55 -15.51 12.72
C LYS A 231 4.15 -14.92 11.35
N LEU A 232 5.03 -14.15 10.71
CA LEU A 232 4.81 -13.57 9.38
C LEU A 232 4.65 -14.65 8.30
N LYS A 233 5.49 -15.69 8.31
CA LYS A 233 5.37 -16.82 7.36
C LYS A 233 4.02 -17.52 7.49
N ALA A 234 3.62 -17.86 8.71
CA ALA A 234 2.33 -18.51 8.97
C ALA A 234 1.12 -17.64 8.57
N GLN A 235 1.19 -16.31 8.73
CA GLN A 235 0.12 -15.41 8.28
C GLN A 235 0.09 -15.27 6.74
N LYS A 236 1.22 -15.32 6.05
CA LYS A 236 1.27 -15.38 4.58
C LYS A 236 0.63 -16.67 4.05
N GLU A 237 1.04 -17.81 4.56
CA GLU A 237 0.48 -19.13 4.18
C GLU A 237 -1.04 -19.18 4.42
N LYS A 238 -1.51 -18.59 5.53
CA LYS A 238 -2.94 -18.45 5.85
C LYS A 238 -3.69 -17.48 4.92
N LEU A 239 -3.03 -16.43 4.44
CA LEU A 239 -3.60 -15.51 3.45
C LEU A 239 -3.68 -16.16 2.07
N GLU A 240 -2.61 -16.81 1.62
CA GLU A 240 -2.53 -17.56 0.36
C GLU A 240 -3.59 -18.68 0.30
N SER A 241 -3.78 -19.42 1.40
CA SER A 241 -4.86 -20.41 1.53
C SER A 241 -6.27 -19.80 1.43
N LYS A 242 -6.49 -18.63 2.04
CA LYS A 242 -7.76 -17.88 1.92
C LYS A 242 -7.99 -17.36 0.51
N GLU A 243 -6.95 -16.85 -0.16
CA GLU A 243 -7.03 -16.33 -1.52
C GLU A 243 -7.38 -17.46 -2.50
N LEU A 244 -6.76 -18.65 -2.35
CA LEU A 244 -7.13 -19.83 -3.12
C LEU A 244 -8.61 -20.21 -2.92
N HIS A 245 -9.10 -20.19 -1.68
CA HIS A 245 -10.52 -20.45 -1.40
C HIS A 245 -11.45 -19.38 -1.98
N MET A 246 -11.11 -18.09 -1.90
CA MET A 246 -11.89 -17.02 -2.53
C MET A 246 -11.96 -17.19 -4.05
N ASN A 247 -10.86 -17.58 -4.70
CA ASN A 247 -10.85 -17.80 -6.15
C ASN A 247 -11.69 -19.02 -6.55
N LEU A 248 -11.65 -20.11 -5.78
CA LEU A 248 -12.55 -21.26 -5.98
C LEU A 248 -14.04 -20.86 -5.80
N MET A 249 -14.34 -20.03 -4.80
CA MET A 249 -15.71 -19.53 -4.57
C MET A 249 -16.17 -18.59 -5.70
N ARG A 250 -15.29 -17.72 -6.21
CA ARG A 250 -15.56 -16.89 -7.41
C ARG A 250 -15.87 -17.76 -8.63
N GLN A 251 -15.04 -18.76 -8.91
CA GLN A 251 -15.27 -19.72 -9.99
C GLN A 251 -16.62 -20.45 -9.84
N LYS A 252 -16.97 -20.89 -8.63
CA LYS A 252 -18.27 -21.56 -8.43
C LYS A 252 -19.47 -20.62 -8.54
N ILE A 253 -19.32 -19.34 -8.17
CA ILE A 253 -20.34 -18.31 -8.44
C ILE A 253 -20.55 -18.15 -9.95
N THR A 254 -19.49 -17.94 -10.73
CA THR A 254 -19.58 -17.81 -12.19
C THR A 254 -20.23 -19.04 -12.83
N GLN A 255 -19.85 -20.26 -12.43
CA GLN A 255 -20.50 -21.48 -12.91
C GLN A 255 -22.00 -21.52 -12.57
N LEU A 256 -22.40 -21.10 -11.37
CA LEU A 256 -23.83 -21.05 -10.98
C LEU A 256 -24.61 -19.96 -11.72
N GLU A 257 -23.95 -18.86 -12.10
CA GLU A 257 -24.53 -17.80 -12.92
C GLU A 257 -24.73 -18.27 -14.38
N GLU A 258 -23.75 -18.97 -14.96
CA GLU A 258 -23.86 -19.66 -16.25
C GLU A 258 -24.99 -20.71 -16.24
N GLU A 259 -24.99 -21.62 -15.26
CA GLU A 259 -26.06 -22.61 -15.07
C GLU A 259 -27.44 -21.94 -14.97
N LYS A 260 -27.54 -20.78 -14.28
CA LYS A 260 -28.77 -20.00 -14.13
C LYS A 260 -29.22 -19.38 -15.45
N GLN A 261 -28.29 -18.83 -16.25
CA GLN A 261 -28.61 -18.29 -17.58
C GLN A 261 -29.12 -19.40 -18.52
N VAL A 262 -28.47 -20.56 -18.54
CA VAL A 262 -28.92 -21.72 -19.33
C VAL A 262 -30.30 -22.21 -18.88
N ARG A 263 -30.54 -22.33 -17.57
CA ARG A 263 -31.87 -22.69 -17.03
C ARG A 263 -32.96 -21.67 -17.38
N ALA A 264 -32.61 -20.39 -17.46
CA ALA A 264 -33.55 -19.33 -17.86
C ALA A 264 -33.89 -19.40 -19.36
N ALA A 265 -32.89 -19.61 -20.23
CA ALA A 265 -33.12 -19.81 -21.66
C ALA A 265 -34.02 -21.03 -21.94
N LEU A 266 -33.71 -22.18 -21.32
CA LEU A 266 -34.53 -23.41 -21.40
C LEU A 266 -35.95 -23.24 -20.82
N ALA A 267 -36.18 -22.27 -19.94
CA ALA A 267 -37.52 -21.94 -19.45
C ALA A 267 -38.31 -21.13 -20.49
N VAL A 268 -37.67 -20.17 -21.16
CA VAL A 268 -38.28 -19.40 -22.27
C VAL A 268 -38.63 -20.32 -23.43
N GLU A 269 -37.71 -21.18 -23.88
CA GLU A 269 -37.97 -22.18 -24.93
C GLU A 269 -39.15 -23.11 -24.57
N ARG A 270 -39.23 -23.55 -23.30
CA ARG A 270 -40.36 -24.35 -22.82
C ARG A 270 -41.67 -23.58 -22.87
N ASP A 271 -41.69 -22.31 -22.50
CA ASP A 271 -42.92 -21.51 -22.49
C ASP A 271 -43.37 -21.09 -23.90
N GLU A 272 -42.44 -20.92 -24.83
CA GLU A 272 -42.73 -20.81 -26.27
C GLU A 272 -43.32 -22.12 -26.82
N ALA A 273 -42.74 -23.27 -26.48
CA ALA A 273 -43.29 -24.58 -26.84
C ALA A 273 -44.67 -24.83 -26.20
N ASN A 274 -44.88 -24.46 -24.94
CA ASN A 274 -46.19 -24.49 -24.29
C ASN A 274 -47.19 -23.57 -25.01
N LEU A 275 -46.76 -22.41 -25.50
CA LEU A 275 -47.60 -21.48 -26.25
C LEU A 275 -47.97 -22.02 -27.64
N THR A 276 -47.06 -22.68 -28.36
CA THR A 276 -47.40 -23.34 -29.64
C THR A 276 -48.31 -24.54 -29.42
N VAL A 277 -48.07 -25.38 -28.40
CA VAL A 277 -48.97 -26.48 -28.00
C VAL A 277 -50.36 -25.96 -27.63
N ARG A 278 -50.49 -24.84 -26.92
CA ARG A 278 -51.78 -24.20 -26.62
C ARG A 278 -52.47 -23.63 -27.87
N LYS A 279 -51.72 -23.06 -28.82
CA LYS A 279 -52.26 -22.62 -30.12
C LYS A 279 -52.79 -23.81 -30.93
N LEU A 280 -52.05 -24.92 -30.96
CA LEU A 280 -52.44 -26.15 -31.64
C LEU A 280 -53.67 -26.80 -31.00
N HIS A 281 -53.75 -26.88 -29.66
CA HIS A 281 -54.96 -27.36 -28.97
C HIS A 281 -56.20 -26.51 -29.33
N LYS A 282 -56.10 -25.18 -29.33
CA LYS A 282 -57.21 -24.31 -29.78
C LYS A 282 -57.57 -24.48 -31.26
N MET A 283 -56.64 -24.93 -32.10
CA MET A 283 -56.95 -25.29 -33.49
C MET A 283 -57.64 -26.65 -33.57
N ILE A 284 -57.20 -27.64 -32.78
CA ILE A 284 -57.84 -28.95 -32.66
C ILE A 284 -59.27 -28.80 -32.12
N GLU A 285 -59.51 -28.00 -31.08
CA GLU A 285 -60.86 -27.69 -30.57
C GLU A 285 -61.79 -27.08 -31.65
N ARG A 286 -61.26 -26.21 -32.52
CA ARG A 286 -62.02 -25.61 -33.63
C ARG A 286 -62.36 -26.64 -34.70
N LEU A 287 -61.37 -27.45 -35.10
CA LEU A 287 -61.54 -28.52 -36.08
C LEU A 287 -62.49 -29.61 -35.54
N GLN A 288 -62.43 -29.93 -34.25
CA GLN A 288 -63.33 -30.87 -33.59
C GLN A 288 -64.77 -30.34 -33.60
N LYS A 289 -64.99 -29.07 -33.24
CA LYS A 289 -66.33 -28.44 -33.34
C LYS A 289 -66.87 -28.40 -34.78
N GLN A 290 -66.01 -28.18 -35.78
CA GLN A 290 -66.40 -28.26 -37.19
C GLN A 290 -66.74 -29.70 -37.60
N LEU A 291 -65.98 -30.70 -37.14
CA LEU A 291 -66.23 -32.12 -37.38
C LEU A 291 -67.53 -32.59 -36.72
N ASP A 292 -67.82 -32.14 -35.50
CA ASP A 292 -69.04 -32.52 -34.78
C ASP A 292 -70.28 -31.84 -35.37
N LEU A 293 -70.20 -30.56 -35.79
CA LEU A 293 -71.25 -29.92 -36.58
C LEU A 293 -71.47 -30.64 -37.94
N ALA A 294 -70.39 -31.11 -38.58
CA ALA A 294 -70.47 -31.92 -39.79
C ALA A 294 -71.07 -33.32 -39.55
N ARG A 295 -70.91 -33.88 -38.35
CA ARG A 295 -71.57 -35.12 -37.92
C ARG A 295 -73.05 -34.90 -37.62
N GLU A 296 -73.39 -33.85 -36.88
CA GLU A 296 -74.77 -33.46 -36.55
C GLU A 296 -75.59 -33.23 -37.83
N THR A 297 -75.07 -32.45 -38.77
CA THR A 297 -75.70 -32.23 -40.08
C THR A 297 -75.76 -33.51 -40.92
N ASN A 298 -74.77 -34.41 -40.84
CA ASN A 298 -74.85 -35.72 -41.48
C ASN A 298 -75.94 -36.62 -40.86
N THR A 299 -76.15 -36.56 -39.54
CA THR A 299 -77.23 -37.29 -38.85
C THR A 299 -78.61 -36.68 -39.11
N ASP A 300 -78.73 -35.36 -39.19
CA ASP A 300 -79.96 -34.66 -39.59
C ASP A 300 -80.33 -34.99 -41.05
N LEU A 301 -79.36 -34.98 -41.97
CA LEU A 301 -79.58 -35.42 -43.35
C LEU A 301 -79.95 -36.90 -43.44
N LYS A 302 -79.40 -37.77 -42.59
CA LYS A 302 -79.83 -39.18 -42.49
C LYS A 302 -81.24 -39.33 -41.92
N ALA A 303 -81.61 -38.54 -40.90
CA ALA A 303 -82.96 -38.52 -40.34
C ALA A 303 -83.98 -38.09 -41.41
N LYS A 304 -83.72 -36.96 -42.10
CA LYS A 304 -84.52 -36.48 -43.23
C LYS A 304 -84.58 -37.48 -44.39
N LEU A 305 -83.50 -38.23 -44.65
CA LEU A 305 -83.50 -39.32 -45.63
C LEU A 305 -84.38 -40.49 -45.18
N SER A 306 -84.37 -40.85 -43.89
CA SER A 306 -85.28 -41.88 -43.36
C SER A 306 -86.74 -41.42 -43.36
N GLU A 307 -87.05 -40.18 -42.96
CA GLU A 307 -88.38 -39.57 -43.06
C GLU A 307 -88.86 -39.56 -44.52
N THR A 308 -87.99 -39.16 -45.46
CA THR A 308 -88.28 -39.20 -46.90
C THR A 308 -88.53 -40.64 -47.37
N SER A 309 -87.83 -41.63 -46.83
CA SER A 309 -88.05 -43.05 -47.13
C SER A 309 -89.38 -43.56 -46.55
N GLU A 310 -89.77 -43.14 -45.35
CA GLU A 310 -91.09 -43.44 -44.77
C GLU A 310 -92.22 -42.78 -45.55
N LEU A 311 -92.07 -41.51 -45.94
CA LEU A 311 -93.03 -40.81 -46.80
C LEU A 311 -93.14 -41.49 -48.17
N LYS A 312 -92.03 -42.01 -48.71
CA LYS A 312 -92.03 -42.82 -49.93
C LYS A 312 -92.72 -44.17 -49.74
N ILE A 313 -92.56 -44.83 -48.59
CA ILE A 313 -93.31 -46.07 -48.25
C ILE A 313 -94.80 -45.77 -48.13
N LYS A 314 -95.19 -44.76 -47.34
CA LYS A 314 -96.58 -44.31 -47.19
C LYS A 314 -97.21 -43.89 -48.52
N SER A 315 -96.44 -43.26 -49.40
CA SER A 315 -96.88 -42.94 -50.77
C SER A 315 -97.04 -44.19 -51.64
N LEU A 316 -96.18 -45.21 -51.52
CA LEU A 316 -96.34 -46.49 -52.21
C LEU A 316 -97.53 -47.30 -51.67
N GLU A 317 -97.83 -47.21 -50.38
CA GLU A 317 -99.03 -47.79 -49.74
C GLU A 317 -100.31 -47.08 -50.21
N GLN A 318 -100.31 -45.74 -50.25
CA GLN A 318 -101.39 -44.95 -50.86
C GLN A 318 -101.57 -45.27 -52.34
N ASN A 319 -100.49 -45.44 -53.10
CA ASN A 319 -100.58 -45.85 -54.51
C ASN A 319 -101.15 -47.26 -54.65
N ARG A 320 -100.85 -48.20 -53.74
CA ARG A 320 -101.49 -49.52 -53.71
C ARG A 320 -102.99 -49.42 -53.41
N THR A 321 -103.41 -48.65 -52.42
CA THR A 321 -104.85 -48.50 -52.13
C THR A 321 -105.59 -47.75 -53.25
N ILE A 322 -104.95 -46.79 -53.92
CA ILE A 322 -105.46 -46.19 -55.17
C ILE A 322 -105.55 -47.22 -56.29
N GLU A 323 -104.59 -48.13 -56.44
CA GLU A 323 -104.62 -49.18 -57.46
C GLU A 323 -105.68 -50.26 -57.17
N GLU A 324 -105.94 -50.57 -55.89
CA GLU A 324 -107.03 -51.45 -55.44
C GLU A 324 -108.40 -50.79 -55.61
N LEU A 325 -108.53 -49.51 -55.23
CA LEU A 325 -109.72 -48.70 -55.47
C LEU A 325 -109.99 -48.58 -56.97
N SER A 326 -108.97 -48.35 -57.79
CA SER A 326 -109.06 -48.35 -59.26
C SER A 326 -109.53 -49.70 -59.80
N LYS A 327 -108.96 -50.83 -59.34
CA LYS A 327 -109.45 -52.19 -59.68
C LYS A 327 -110.88 -52.46 -59.20
N SER A 328 -111.37 -51.76 -58.17
CA SER A 328 -112.75 -51.82 -57.70
C SER A 328 -113.69 -50.94 -58.53
N GLN A 329 -113.24 -49.74 -58.90
CA GLN A 329 -113.92 -48.81 -59.80
C GLN A 329 -114.07 -49.45 -61.17
N ASP A 330 -113.03 -50.09 -61.70
CA ASP A 330 -113.02 -50.76 -63.00
C ASP A 330 -114.01 -51.95 -63.04
N LYS A 331 -114.22 -52.63 -61.91
CA LYS A 331 -115.31 -53.62 -61.74
C LYS A 331 -116.69 -52.96 -61.68
N LEU A 332 -116.82 -51.83 -60.97
CA LEU A 332 -118.05 -51.03 -60.91
C LEU A 332 -118.43 -50.45 -62.27
N GLU A 333 -117.48 -49.95 -63.06
CA GLU A 333 -117.63 -49.46 -64.43
C GLU A 333 -118.12 -50.58 -65.34
N LYS A 334 -117.55 -51.80 -65.21
CA LYS A 334 -118.00 -53.00 -65.94
C LYS A 334 -119.38 -53.51 -65.50
N MET A 335 -119.83 -53.21 -64.27
CA MET A 335 -121.21 -53.46 -63.84
C MET A 335 -122.17 -52.37 -64.35
N LYS A 336 -121.75 -51.09 -64.30
CA LYS A 336 -122.46 -49.93 -64.85
C LYS A 336 -122.68 -50.08 -66.34
N GLU A 337 -121.69 -50.49 -67.13
CA GLU A 337 -121.86 -50.77 -68.56
C GLU A 337 -122.94 -51.84 -68.82
N LYS A 338 -122.97 -52.90 -68.01
CA LYS A 338 -123.99 -53.97 -68.14
C LYS A 338 -125.38 -53.42 -67.81
N ALA A 339 -125.49 -52.64 -66.73
CA ALA A 339 -126.73 -51.96 -66.36
C ALA A 339 -127.17 -50.94 -67.42
N GLU A 340 -126.27 -50.16 -68.00
CA GLU A 340 -126.57 -49.21 -69.09
C GLU A 340 -127.01 -49.92 -70.38
N LYS A 341 -126.41 -51.08 -70.71
CA LYS A 341 -126.83 -51.90 -71.85
C LYS A 341 -128.25 -52.45 -71.64
N GLN A 342 -128.58 -52.92 -70.43
CA GLN A 342 -129.96 -53.32 -70.06
C GLN A 342 -130.94 -52.14 -70.00
N LEU A 343 -130.51 -50.98 -69.51
CA LEU A 343 -131.33 -49.76 -69.46
C LEU A 343 -131.62 -49.23 -70.88
N LYS A 344 -130.66 -49.33 -71.80
CA LYS A 344 -130.86 -48.98 -73.22
C LYS A 344 -131.87 -49.90 -73.90
N SER A 345 -131.81 -51.22 -73.69
CA SER A 345 -132.82 -52.14 -74.26
C SER A 345 -134.22 -51.89 -73.68
N ALA A 346 -134.35 -51.73 -72.36
CA ALA A 346 -135.61 -51.40 -71.71
C ALA A 346 -136.18 -50.04 -72.21
N LYS A 347 -135.33 -49.03 -72.40
CA LYS A 347 -135.73 -47.72 -72.94
C LYS A 347 -136.21 -47.80 -74.40
N SER A 348 -135.62 -48.65 -75.23
CA SER A 348 -136.13 -48.88 -76.60
C SER A 348 -137.49 -49.58 -76.62
N GLU A 349 -137.76 -50.54 -75.73
CA GLU A 349 -139.10 -51.15 -75.62
C GLU A 349 -140.15 -50.16 -75.13
N LEU A 350 -139.79 -49.30 -74.17
CA LEU A 350 -140.70 -48.30 -73.59
C LEU A 350 -141.11 -47.26 -74.64
N LEU A 351 -140.17 -46.73 -75.42
CA LEU A 351 -140.45 -45.82 -76.55
C LEU A 351 -141.36 -46.46 -77.63
N LEU A 352 -141.26 -47.78 -77.83
CA LEU A 352 -142.11 -48.53 -78.77
C LEU A 352 -143.55 -48.68 -78.25
N LYS A 353 -143.73 -48.83 -76.94
CA LYS A 353 -145.05 -48.81 -76.28
C LYS A 353 -145.65 -47.40 -76.23
N GLU A 354 -144.84 -46.39 -75.96
CA GLU A 354 -145.25 -44.99 -75.86
C GLU A 354 -145.83 -44.46 -77.18
N ARG A 355 -145.16 -44.70 -78.32
CA ARG A 355 -145.69 -44.34 -79.65
C ARG A 355 -147.06 -44.97 -79.94
N LYS A 356 -147.24 -46.24 -79.57
CA LYS A 356 -148.50 -46.97 -79.76
C LYS A 356 -149.63 -46.36 -78.91
N ALA A 357 -149.33 -46.03 -77.64
CA ALA A 357 -150.28 -45.36 -76.76
C ALA A 357 -150.68 -43.95 -77.26
N THR A 358 -149.78 -43.22 -77.94
CA THR A 358 -150.13 -41.91 -78.52
C THR A 358 -151.07 -42.00 -79.73
N GLU A 359 -150.93 -43.00 -80.61
CA GLU A 359 -151.86 -43.17 -81.74
C GLU A 359 -153.29 -43.50 -81.28
N ASP A 360 -153.43 -44.41 -80.31
CA ASP A 360 -154.76 -44.84 -79.83
C ASP A 360 -155.45 -43.77 -78.97
N LYS A 361 -154.68 -42.85 -78.35
CA LYS A 361 -155.24 -41.68 -77.67
C LYS A 361 -155.90 -40.70 -78.65
N GLU A 362 -155.26 -40.42 -79.78
CA GLU A 362 -155.76 -39.43 -80.74
C GLU A 362 -156.99 -39.95 -81.52
N LYS A 363 -157.04 -41.25 -81.82
CA LYS A 363 -158.24 -41.91 -82.39
C LYS A 363 -159.46 -41.77 -81.47
N ASN A 364 -159.30 -42.06 -80.18
CA ASN A 364 -160.40 -41.98 -79.21
C ASN A 364 -160.91 -40.54 -78.99
N LYS A 365 -160.01 -39.56 -79.02
CA LYS A 365 -160.36 -38.12 -78.92
C LYS A 365 -161.30 -37.69 -80.06
N ASN A 366 -161.00 -38.05 -81.30
CA ASN A 366 -161.83 -37.69 -82.46
C ASN A 366 -163.22 -38.33 -82.40
N MET A 367 -163.33 -39.56 -81.89
CA MET A 367 -164.61 -40.27 -81.71
C MET A 367 -165.49 -39.63 -80.62
N LEU A 368 -164.89 -39.14 -79.53
CA LEU A 368 -165.60 -38.47 -78.43
C LEU A 368 -166.26 -37.15 -78.86
N GLU A 369 -165.62 -36.39 -79.76
CA GLU A 369 -166.21 -35.15 -80.27
C GLU A 369 -167.47 -35.36 -81.11
N ALA A 370 -167.61 -36.49 -81.81
CA ALA A 370 -168.82 -36.81 -82.57
C ALA A 370 -170.03 -36.98 -81.63
N VAL A 371 -169.91 -37.88 -80.65
CA VAL A 371 -170.96 -38.19 -79.65
C VAL A 371 -171.37 -36.93 -78.85
N THR A 372 -170.40 -36.05 -78.55
CA THR A 372 -170.65 -34.81 -77.80
C THR A 372 -171.55 -33.82 -78.56
N ARG A 373 -171.61 -33.89 -79.90
CA ARG A 373 -172.48 -33.02 -80.72
C ARG A 373 -173.93 -33.50 -80.68
N GLU A 374 -174.17 -34.82 -80.79
CA GLU A 374 -175.51 -35.41 -80.74
C GLU A 374 -176.18 -35.23 -79.36
N MET A 375 -175.42 -35.42 -78.27
CA MET A 375 -175.96 -35.31 -76.91
C MET A 375 -176.48 -33.90 -76.57
N LYS A 376 -176.04 -32.85 -77.27
CA LYS A 376 -176.61 -31.50 -77.14
C LYS A 376 -178.03 -31.39 -77.70
N VAL A 377 -178.36 -32.15 -78.74
CA VAL A 377 -179.67 -32.10 -79.42
C VAL A 377 -180.76 -32.81 -78.62
N LEU A 378 -180.45 -33.93 -77.95
CA LEU A 378 -181.40 -34.59 -77.04
C LEU A 378 -181.71 -33.79 -75.76
N LYS A 379 -180.82 -32.87 -75.36
CA LYS A 379 -180.96 -32.18 -74.07
C LYS A 379 -181.97 -31.02 -74.10
N THR A 380 -182.28 -30.47 -75.28
CA THR A 380 -183.26 -29.39 -75.44
C THR A 380 -184.70 -29.92 -75.44
N THR A 381 -184.97 -31.02 -76.14
CA THR A 381 -186.33 -31.60 -76.26
C THR A 381 -186.88 -32.10 -74.91
N LEU A 382 -186.02 -32.64 -74.04
CA LEU A 382 -186.40 -33.10 -72.71
C LEU A 382 -186.94 -31.96 -71.81
N ALA A 383 -186.42 -30.74 -71.98
CA ALA A 383 -186.76 -29.60 -71.13
C ALA A 383 -188.19 -29.06 -71.37
N GLU A 384 -188.77 -29.31 -72.55
CA GLU A 384 -190.12 -28.86 -72.88
C GLU A 384 -191.22 -29.81 -72.37
N LEU A 385 -190.92 -31.11 -72.26
CA LEU A 385 -191.84 -32.11 -71.71
C LEU A 385 -192.07 -31.92 -70.21
N ALA A 386 -190.99 -31.74 -69.43
CA ALA A 386 -191.06 -31.50 -67.99
C ALA A 386 -191.88 -30.24 -67.61
N LYS A 387 -192.05 -29.30 -68.55
CA LYS A 387 -192.83 -28.08 -68.36
C LYS A 387 -194.35 -28.30 -68.46
N ARG A 388 -194.81 -29.33 -69.19
CA ARG A 388 -196.23 -29.71 -69.31
C ARG A 388 -196.74 -30.49 -68.11
N GLU A 389 -195.92 -31.41 -67.59
CA GLU A 389 -196.28 -32.31 -66.48
C GLU A 389 -196.75 -31.53 -65.24
N LYS A 390 -196.00 -30.49 -64.86
CA LYS A 390 -196.30 -29.67 -63.68
C LYS A 390 -197.69 -29.01 -63.74
N GLN A 391 -198.13 -28.52 -64.90
CA GLN A 391 -199.42 -27.82 -65.02
C GLN A 391 -200.64 -28.74 -64.82
N LEU A 392 -200.48 -30.05 -65.05
CA LEU A 392 -201.54 -31.03 -64.82
C LEU A 392 -201.66 -31.45 -63.34
N ALA A 393 -200.55 -31.45 -62.61
CA ALA A 393 -200.56 -31.71 -61.16
C ALA A 393 -201.30 -30.60 -60.40
N ASP A 394 -200.95 -29.33 -60.66
CA ASP A 394 -201.52 -28.16 -59.98
C ASP A 394 -203.06 -28.08 -60.15
N PHE A 395 -203.61 -28.50 -61.31
CA PHE A 395 -205.05 -28.52 -61.57
C PHE A 395 -205.80 -29.61 -60.78
N ARG A 396 -205.20 -30.81 -60.63
CA ARG A 396 -205.82 -31.97 -59.97
C ARG A 396 -206.03 -31.74 -58.47
N GLU A 397 -205.14 -30.99 -57.83
CA GLU A 397 -205.26 -30.64 -56.41
C GLU A 397 -206.45 -29.70 -56.13
N VAL A 398 -206.66 -28.68 -56.98
CA VAL A 398 -207.72 -27.68 -56.83
C VAL A 398 -209.12 -28.31 -56.93
N VAL A 399 -209.34 -29.17 -57.94
CA VAL A 399 -210.63 -29.86 -58.15
C VAL A 399 -210.95 -30.78 -56.97
N SER A 400 -209.96 -31.52 -56.47
CA SER A 400 -210.12 -32.41 -55.31
C SER A 400 -210.59 -31.65 -54.07
N ARG A 401 -210.02 -30.46 -53.84
CA ARG A 401 -210.31 -29.59 -52.68
C ARG A 401 -211.73 -29.01 -52.70
N MET A 402 -212.37 -28.87 -53.86
CA MET A 402 -213.74 -28.36 -54.00
C MET A 402 -214.84 -29.42 -53.79
N LEU A 403 -214.51 -30.71 -53.78
CA LEU A 403 -215.48 -31.81 -53.76
C LEU A 403 -215.67 -32.47 -52.38
N GLY A 404 -215.06 -31.92 -51.32
CA GLY A 404 -215.24 -32.40 -49.94
C GLY A 404 -214.74 -33.82 -49.71
N LEU A 405 -213.68 -34.23 -50.42
CA LEU A 405 -212.95 -35.48 -50.19
C LEU A 405 -211.79 -35.21 -49.21
N ASP A 406 -211.49 -36.17 -48.33
CA ASP A 406 -210.38 -36.03 -47.38
C ASP A 406 -209.03 -36.21 -48.08
N THR A 407 -208.18 -35.20 -47.98
CA THR A 407 -206.85 -35.14 -48.60
C THR A 407 -205.75 -35.79 -47.74
N ALA A 408 -206.07 -36.36 -46.58
CA ALA A 408 -205.09 -37.04 -45.72
C ALA A 408 -204.65 -38.44 -46.25
N SER A 409 -205.32 -38.99 -47.28
CA SER A 409 -204.95 -40.24 -47.92
C SER A 409 -204.22 -40.01 -49.25
N LEU A 410 -203.08 -40.68 -49.45
CA LEU A 410 -202.22 -40.53 -50.64
C LEU A 410 -202.76 -41.23 -51.90
N ALA A 411 -203.99 -41.75 -51.86
CA ALA A 411 -204.60 -42.52 -52.95
C ALA A 411 -206.08 -42.16 -53.14
N LEU A 412 -206.34 -41.09 -53.90
CA LEU A 412 -207.65 -40.75 -54.47
C LEU A 412 -207.66 -41.14 -55.95
N PRO A 413 -208.22 -42.31 -56.32
CA PRO A 413 -208.33 -42.71 -57.73
C PRO A 413 -209.40 -41.87 -58.43
N ASP A 414 -209.14 -41.46 -59.68
CA ASP A 414 -209.90 -40.39 -60.34
C ASP A 414 -211.41 -40.69 -60.51
N TYR A 415 -211.82 -41.95 -60.43
CA TYR A 415 -213.24 -42.33 -60.48
C TYR A 415 -214.06 -41.83 -59.28
N GLU A 416 -213.45 -41.54 -58.12
CA GLU A 416 -214.19 -40.95 -56.98
C GLU A 416 -214.47 -39.45 -57.20
N ILE A 417 -213.50 -38.73 -57.75
CA ILE A 417 -213.65 -37.33 -58.19
C ILE A 417 -214.73 -37.27 -59.28
N ILE A 418 -214.65 -38.18 -60.26
CA ILE A 418 -215.63 -38.30 -61.34
C ILE A 418 -217.02 -38.66 -60.80
N THR A 419 -217.19 -39.64 -59.91
CA THR A 419 -218.53 -40.04 -59.42
C THR A 419 -219.16 -39.03 -58.45
N ARG A 420 -218.38 -38.14 -57.81
CA ARG A 420 -218.94 -36.96 -57.11
C ARG A 420 -219.36 -35.86 -58.08
N LEU A 421 -218.56 -35.58 -59.12
CA LEU A 421 -218.94 -34.66 -60.20
C LEU A 421 -220.16 -35.17 -60.97
N ASP A 422 -220.22 -36.46 -61.26
CA ASP A 422 -221.33 -37.10 -61.98
C ASP A 422 -222.64 -37.01 -61.17
N ARG A 423 -222.55 -37.07 -59.83
CA ARG A 423 -223.70 -36.83 -58.94
C ARG A 423 -224.19 -35.37 -58.93
N LEU A 424 -223.35 -34.40 -59.33
CA LEU A 424 -223.78 -33.02 -59.64
C LEU A 424 -224.28 -32.88 -61.08
N ILE A 425 -223.70 -33.60 -62.04
CA ILE A 425 -224.11 -33.58 -63.45
C ILE A 425 -225.49 -34.27 -63.63
N HIS A 426 -225.80 -35.26 -62.80
CA HIS A 426 -227.15 -35.82 -62.69
C HIS A 426 -228.19 -34.82 -62.10
N SER A 427 -227.78 -33.63 -61.66
CA SER A 427 -228.69 -32.49 -61.42
C SER A 427 -228.80 -31.47 -62.56
N HIS A 428 -227.85 -31.40 -63.52
CA HIS A 428 -227.95 -30.51 -64.71
C HIS A 428 -227.18 -31.02 -65.96
N HIS A 429 -227.84 -31.04 -67.13
CA HIS A 429 -227.42 -31.69 -68.39
C HIS A 429 -226.42 -30.93 -69.33
N HIS A 430 -225.85 -31.69 -70.29
CA HIS A 430 -225.54 -31.36 -71.73
C HIS A 430 -224.14 -30.85 -72.25
N HIS A 431 -223.54 -31.66 -73.16
CA HIS A 431 -222.84 -31.39 -74.47
C HIS A 431 -221.44 -30.70 -74.70
N PHE A 432 -220.37 -31.51 -74.93
CA PHE A 432 -219.60 -31.83 -76.20
C PHE A 432 -218.95 -30.79 -77.21
N PHE A 433 -217.64 -30.94 -77.61
CA PHE A 433 -216.96 -30.94 -78.99
C PHE A 433 -215.39 -30.56 -79.09
N PRO A 434 -214.57 -30.90 -80.16
CA PRO A 434 -213.04 -30.88 -80.19
C PRO A 434 -212.22 -30.49 -81.53
N CYS A 435 -210.85 -30.65 -81.59
CA CYS A 435 -209.93 -31.14 -82.75
C CYS A 435 -208.79 -30.27 -83.50
N VAL A 436 -207.80 -30.93 -84.23
CA VAL A 436 -206.96 -30.57 -85.49
C VAL A 436 -205.35 -30.33 -85.50
N CYS A 437 -204.62 -30.40 -86.68
CA CYS A 437 -203.13 -30.69 -87.02
C CYS A 437 -202.21 -29.54 -87.69
N LEU A 438 -201.11 -29.61 -88.56
CA LEU A 438 -200.43 -30.53 -89.59
C LEU A 438 -199.06 -29.99 -90.28
N LYS A 439 -198.15 -30.82 -90.95
CA LYS A 439 -197.09 -30.60 -92.08
C LYS A 439 -195.59 -30.04 -91.85
N ASP A 440 -194.47 -30.01 -92.69
CA ASP A 440 -193.97 -30.46 -94.08
C ASP A 440 -192.40 -30.31 -94.51
N VAL A 441 -191.84 -31.10 -95.50
CA VAL A 441 -190.82 -30.88 -96.67
C VAL A 441 -189.21 -30.66 -96.64
N ALA A 442 -188.47 -30.80 -97.81
CA ALA A 442 -186.97 -30.94 -98.08
C ALA A 442 -186.40 -30.58 -99.55
N ARG A 443 -185.05 -30.61 -99.91
CA ARG A 443 -184.36 -30.94 -101.28
C ARG A 443 -182.91 -30.38 -101.71
N THR A 444 -182.14 -31.16 -102.55
CA THR A 444 -181.15 -30.86 -103.71
C THR A 444 -179.77 -30.10 -103.58
N PRO A 445 -178.79 -30.10 -104.55
CA PRO A 445 -178.13 -31.20 -105.38
C PRO A 445 -176.58 -31.02 -105.78
N GLU A 446 -175.98 -31.93 -106.61
CA GLU A 446 -174.75 -31.82 -107.51
C GLU A 446 -173.28 -31.56 -106.95
N GLU A 447 -172.08 -31.74 -107.60
CA GLU A 447 -171.47 -32.65 -108.66
C GLU A 447 -169.89 -32.47 -108.86
N GLN A 448 -169.18 -33.34 -109.63
CA GLN A 448 -167.88 -33.27 -110.41
C GLN A 448 -166.39 -33.42 -109.90
N GLN A 449 -165.74 -34.52 -110.38
CA GLN A 449 -164.43 -34.66 -111.12
C GLN A 449 -162.98 -34.76 -110.51
N ARG A 450 -162.25 -35.80 -111.04
CA ARG A 450 -160.82 -35.91 -111.51
C ARG A 450 -159.61 -36.37 -110.64
N ASN A 451 -159.12 -37.58 -110.98
CA ASN A 451 -157.75 -37.99 -111.42
C ASN A 451 -156.47 -38.02 -110.52
N ILE A 452 -155.82 -39.20 -110.50
CA ILE A 452 -154.39 -39.53 -110.87
C ILE A 452 -153.27 -38.75 -110.12
N GLN A 453 -152.25 -39.35 -109.48
CA GLN A 453 -151.25 -40.31 -110.02
C GLN A 453 -150.48 -41.08 -108.91
N PRO A 454 -149.82 -42.23 -109.20
CA PRO A 454 -148.91 -42.92 -108.29
C PRO A 454 -147.40 -42.72 -108.62
N LEU A 455 -146.54 -43.28 -107.75
CA LEU A 455 -145.08 -43.57 -107.85
C LEU A 455 -144.17 -42.80 -106.88
N HIS A 456 -143.29 -43.61 -106.27
CA HIS A 456 -142.17 -43.32 -105.37
C HIS A 456 -142.42 -42.89 -103.91
#